data_AF-A0A953UNV3-F1
#
_entry.id   AF-A0A953UNV3-F1
#
_cell.length_a   1.000
_cell.length_b   1.000
_cell.length_c   1.000
_cell.angle_alpha   90.00
_cell.angle_beta   90.00
_cell.angle_gamma   90.00
#
_symmetry.space_group_name_H-M   'P 1'
#
loop_
_entity.id
_entity.type
_entity.pdbx_description
1 polymer ?
#
loop_
_entity_poly.entity_id
_entity_poly.type
_entity_poly.pdbx_seq_one_letter_code
_entity_poly.pdbx_strand_id
1 'polypeptide(L)' 'MRDEATNSTEQSTPRLGLAGRIARGFIDSKLTPLVIVAALLLGAFSILQTPREEEPQIVVPMLDVFVQMPGASA' A
#
# COMPACT_ATOMS: atom_id res chain seq x y z
N MET A 1 20.11 -55.69 29.22
CA MET A 1 18.93 -54.88 29.59
C MET A 1 19.46 -53.48 29.87
N ARG A 2 19.51 -52.50 28.96
CA ARG A 2 18.60 -52.07 27.88
C ARG A 2 17.19 -51.80 28.39
N ASP A 3 17.07 -50.73 29.16
CA ASP A 3 15.81 -50.02 29.34
C ASP A 3 15.92 -48.72 28.55
N GLU A 4 15.26 -48.72 27.40
CA GLU A 4 15.06 -47.59 26.52
C GLU A 4 14.33 -46.49 27.28
N ALA A 5 15.05 -45.44 27.65
CA ALA A 5 14.48 -44.15 28.02
C ALA A 5 13.89 -43.47 26.77
N THR A 6 12.84 -44.10 26.22
CA THR A 6 11.94 -43.51 25.25
C THR A 6 10.88 -42.76 26.03
N ASN A 7 11.14 -41.49 26.38
CA ASN A 7 10.06 -40.59 26.76
C ASN A 7 10.15 -39.32 25.91
N SER A 8 9.43 -39.39 24.79
CA SER A 8 8.52 -38.36 24.32
C SER A 8 9.06 -36.93 24.42
N THR A 9 9.86 -36.53 23.44
CA THR A 9 9.86 -35.14 23.00
C THR A 9 8.43 -34.79 22.58
N GLU A 10 7.64 -34.27 23.51
CA GLU A 10 6.36 -33.61 23.21
C GLU A 10 6.65 -32.52 22.19
N GLN A 11 6.37 -32.83 20.92
CA GLN A 11 6.46 -31.87 19.83
C GLN A 11 5.37 -30.81 20.06
N SER A 12 5.71 -29.77 20.81
CA SER A 12 4.89 -28.56 20.93
C SER A 12 4.68 -28.02 19.52
N THR A 13 3.49 -28.27 18.96
CA THR A 13 3.12 -27.75 17.64
C THR A 13 3.25 -26.24 17.69
N PRO A 14 4.10 -25.61 16.86
CA PRO A 14 4.33 -24.18 16.95
C PRO A 14 2.99 -23.46 16.81
N ARG A 15 2.55 -22.80 17.88
CA ARG A 15 1.29 -22.04 17.85
C ARG A 15 1.50 -20.87 16.91
N LEU A 16 0.76 -20.84 15.81
CA LEU A 16 0.81 -19.74 14.87
C LEU A 16 0.35 -18.45 15.57
N GLY A 17 1.24 -17.45 15.56
CA GLY A 17 0.91 -16.07 15.92
C GLY A 17 -0.08 -15.44 14.93
N LEU A 18 -0.47 -14.18 15.16
CA LEU A 18 -1.47 -13.48 14.36
C LEU A 18 -1.15 -13.51 12.86
N ALA A 19 0.10 -13.18 12.48
CA ALA A 19 0.56 -13.22 11.10
C ALA A 19 0.44 -14.63 10.49
N GLY A 20 0.76 -15.69 11.25
CA GLY A 20 0.66 -17.07 10.79
C GLY A 20 -0.78 -17.54 10.58
N ARG A 21 -1.73 -17.04 11.39
CA ARG A 21 -3.16 -17.32 11.21
C ARG A 21 -3.71 -16.65 9.96
N ILE A 22 -3.31 -15.41 9.69
CA ILE A 22 -3.68 -14.68 8.47
C ILE A 22 -3.05 -15.39 7.26
N ALA A 23 -1.75 -15.67 7.29
CA ALA A 23 -1.05 -16.35 6.21
C ALA A 23 -1.68 -17.70 5.86
N ARG A 24 -2.08 -18.49 6.87
CA ARG A 24 -2.78 -19.76 6.65
C ARG A 24 -4.08 -19.60 5.87
N GLY A 25 -4.81 -18.49 6.04
CA GLY A 25 -6.02 -18.20 5.26
C GLY A 25 -5.75 -17.92 3.78
N PHE A 26 -4.56 -17.44 3.43
CA PHE A 26 -4.20 -17.09 2.06
C PHE A 26 -3.35 -18.16 1.35
N ILE A 27 -2.52 -18.93 2.07
CA ILE A 27 -1.49 -19.78 1.45
C ILE A 27 -2.08 -20.94 0.64
N ASP A 28 -3.19 -21.52 1.11
CA ASP A 28 -3.89 -22.64 0.44
C ASP A 28 -5.10 -22.16 -0.39
N SER A 29 -5.34 -20.85 -0.43
CA SER A 29 -6.53 -20.28 -1.07
C SER A 29 -6.31 -20.07 -2.57
N LYS A 30 -7.20 -20.67 -3.38
CA LYS A 30 -7.27 -20.44 -4.82
C LYS A 30 -7.64 -18.99 -5.18
N LEU A 31 -8.16 -18.21 -4.23
CA LEU A 31 -8.46 -16.79 -4.42
C LEU A 31 -7.21 -15.92 -4.33
N THR A 32 -6.18 -16.33 -3.61
CA THR A 32 -4.93 -15.55 -3.46
C THR A 32 -4.27 -15.23 -4.79
N PRO A 33 -4.02 -16.19 -5.71
CA PRO A 33 -3.45 -15.86 -7.01
C PRO A 33 -4.38 -14.94 -7.84
N LEU A 34 -5.70 -15.10 -7.72
CA LEU A 34 -6.66 -14.22 -8.41
C LEU A 34 -6.56 -12.77 -7.90
N VAL A 35 -6.48 -12.57 -6.58
CA VAL A 35 -6.31 -11.25 -5.96
C VAL A 35 -4.98 -10.62 -6.35
N ILE A 36 -3.91 -11.41 -6.41
CA ILE A 36 -2.59 -10.93 -6.88
C ILE A 36 -2.71 -10.42 -8.31
N VAL A 37 -3.29 -11.19 -9.23
CA VAL A 37 -3.49 -10.78 -10.62
C VAL A 37 -4.36 -9.54 -10.70
N ALA A 38 -5.46 -9.48 -9.97
CA ALA A 38 -6.34 -8.30 -9.94
C ALA A 38 -5.61 -7.04 -9.46
N ALA A 39 -4.78 -7.14 -8.41
CA ALA A 39 -3.99 -6.03 -7.89
C ALA A 39 -2.94 -5.55 -8.90
N LEU A 40 -2.27 -6.49 -9.59
CA LEU A 40 -1.32 -6.16 -10.65
C LEU A 40 -2.02 -5.46 -11.84
N LEU A 41 -3.18 -5.96 -12.27
CA LEU A 41 -3.96 -5.34 -13.33
C LEU A 41 -4.44 -3.94 -12.93
N LEU A 42 -4.88 -3.75 -11.69
CA LEU A 42 -5.27 -2.45 -11.17
C LEU A 42 -4.08 -1.47 -11.15
N GLY A 43 -2.90 -1.94 -10.75
CA GLY A 43 -1.67 -1.13 -10.80
C GLY A 43 -1.29 -0.73 -12.23
N ALA A 44 -1.32 -1.68 -13.16
CA ALA A 44 -1.06 -1.41 -14.57
C ALA A 44 -2.10 -0.43 -15.16
N PHE A 45 -3.38 -0.64 -14.87
CA PHE A 45 -4.46 0.27 -15.24
C PHE A 45 -4.21 1.68 -14.70
N SER A 46 -3.78 1.80 -13.45
CA SER A 46 -3.49 3.09 -12.83
C SER A 46 -2.37 3.83 -13.57
N ILE A 47 -1.29 3.14 -13.93
CA ILE A 47 -0.19 3.73 -14.71
C ILE A 47 -0.69 4.23 -16.07
N LEU A 48 -1.54 3.45 -16.74
CA LEU A 48 -2.09 3.81 -18.05
C LEU A 48 -3.08 4.99 -17.99
N GLN A 49 -3.84 5.11 -16.90
CA GLN A 49 -4.87 6.12 -16.74
C GLN A 49 -4.40 7.39 -16.02
N THR A 50 -3.26 7.34 -15.32
CA THR A 50 -2.74 8.52 -14.63
C THR A 50 -2.28 9.55 -15.67
N PRO A 51 -2.92 10.74 -15.73
CA PRO A 51 -2.52 11.77 -16.67
C PRO A 51 -1.07 12.19 -16.39
N ARG A 52 -0.28 12.31 -17.44
CA ARG A 52 1.08 12.84 -17.33
C ARG A 52 1.05 14.29 -17.80
N GLU A 53 1.34 15.20 -16.89
CA GLU A 53 1.61 16.61 -17.22
C GLU A 53 3.12 16.75 -17.36
N GLU A 54 3.62 16.97 -18.58
CA GLU A 54 5.07 17.19 -18.84
C GLU A 54 5.53 18.53 -18.25
N GLU A 55 4.65 19.52 -18.34
CA GLU A 55 4.75 20.79 -17.67
C GLU A 55 3.58 20.84 -16.69
N PRO A 56 3.80 20.56 -15.38
CA PRO A 56 2.73 20.66 -14.40
C PRO A 56 2.15 22.05 -14.52
N GLN A 57 0.83 22.17 -14.61
CA GLN A 57 0.21 23.48 -14.81
C GLN A 57 0.46 24.37 -13.59
N ILE A 58 1.47 25.25 -13.70
CA ILE A 58 1.83 26.20 -12.64
C ILE A 58 0.88 27.40 -12.75
N VAL A 59 -0.20 27.36 -11.99
CA VAL A 59 -1.07 28.52 -11.80
C VAL A 59 -0.40 29.41 -10.75
N VAL A 60 0.26 30.48 -11.19
CA VAL A 60 0.79 31.49 -10.25
C VAL A 60 -0.39 32.30 -9.71
N PRO A 61 -0.67 32.26 -8.40
CA PRO A 61 -1.72 33.10 -7.84
C PRO A 61 -1.31 34.57 -7.97
N MET A 62 -2.02 35.31 -8.81
CA MET A 62 -1.82 36.75 -8.98
C MET A 62 -2.91 37.49 -8.21
N LEU A 63 -2.51 38.48 -7.41
CA LEU A 63 -3.40 39.44 -6.79
C LEU A 63 -3.03 40.82 -7.29
N ASP A 64 -3.91 41.42 -8.09
CA ASP A 64 -3.74 42.80 -8.52
C ASP A 64 -4.29 43.75 -7.46
N VAL A 65 -3.44 44.64 -6.96
CA VAL A 65 -3.82 45.70 -6.01
C VAL A 65 -3.93 47.01 -6.75
N PHE A 66 -5.16 47.45 -7.01
CA PHE A 66 -5.43 48.75 -7.59
C PHE A 66 -5.65 49.77 -6.46
N VAL A 67 -4.73 50.74 -6.35
CA VAL A 67 -4.86 51.87 -5.42
C VAL A 67 -5.30 53.10 -6.20
N GLN A 68 -6.44 53.69 -5.85
CA GLN A 68 -6.84 55.01 -6.33
C GLN A 68 -6.27 56.08 -5.39
N MET A 69 -5.54 57.06 -5.93
CA MET A 69 -5.04 58.22 -5.17
C MET A 69 -5.68 59.53 -5.67
N PRO A 70 -6.98 59.75 -5.44
CA PRO A 70 -7.61 61.03 -5.76
C PRO A 70 -7.05 62.12 -4.82
N GLY A 71 -6.23 63.03 -5.35
CA GLY A 71 -5.69 64.18 -4.62
C GLY A 71 -4.18 64.16 -4.30
N ALA A 72 -3.41 63.19 -4.80
CA ALA A 72 -1.95 63.23 -4.68
C ALA A 72 -1.36 64.31 -5.60
N SER A 73 -0.68 65.32 -5.03
CA SER A 73 0.20 66.22 -5.79
C SER A 73 1.57 65.56 -5.98
N ALA A 74 2.19 65.81 -7.13
CA ALA A 74 3.51 65.27 -7.52
C ALA A 74 4.63 65.66 -6.54
#